data_AF-A0A813LSH1-F1
#
_entry.id   AF-A0A813LSH1-F1
#
_cell.length_a   1.000
_cell.length_b   1.000
_cell.length_c   1.000
_cell.angle_alpha   90.00
_cell.angle_beta   90.00
_cell.angle_gamma   90.00
#
_symmetry.space_group_name_H-M   'P 1'
#
loop_
_entity.id
_entity.type
_entity.pdbx_description
1 polymer ?
#
loop_
_entity_poly.entity_id
_entity_poly.type
_entity_poly.pdbx_seq_one_letter_code
_entity_poly.pdbx_strand_id
1 'polypeptide(L)'
;LIRRECCCGSQVTGLAHYSNQIWSDRIRRQVDFALGHGGRARLTLFLSGPKGSGKTFFVEWLAGELKVPVYYIDLRSPGITDAVLRDAVARNRLKHCPPVLFHLDEFQAPLRQWISADSLTPSADVGRVTIQGLQSMLEGISTPNSA
;
A
#
# COMPACT_ATOMS: atom_id res chain seq x y z
N LEU A 1 -9.20 -9.22 -4.87
CA LEU A 1 -8.38 -9.32 -3.65
C LEU A 1 -7.76 -10.72 -3.59
N ILE A 2 -6.56 -10.90 -4.16
CA ILE A 2 -5.88 -12.21 -4.07
C ILE A 2 -5.30 -12.31 -2.67
N ARG A 3 -5.75 -13.34 -1.94
CA ARG A 3 -5.50 -13.54 -0.52
C ARG A 3 -4.41 -14.58 -0.38
N ARG A 4 -3.22 -14.18 0.05
CA ARG A 4 -2.17 -15.10 0.48
C ARG A 4 -1.93 -14.89 1.97
N GLU A 5 -2.25 -15.91 2.74
CA GLU A 5 -1.80 -16.04 4.12
C GLU A 5 -0.30 -16.41 4.03
N CYS A 6 0.59 -15.49 4.41
CA CYS A 6 2.00 -15.81 4.52
C CYS A 6 2.21 -16.76 5.70
N CYS A 7 2.27 -18.06 5.39
CA CYS A 7 2.85 -19.05 6.30
C CYS A 7 4.32 -18.73 6.51
N CYS A 8 4.74 -18.67 7.77
CA CYS A 8 6.11 -18.52 8.20
C CYS A 8 6.94 -19.70 7.67
N GLY A 9 7.72 -19.48 6.60
CA GLY A 9 8.50 -20.52 5.94
C GLY A 9 9.75 -19.96 5.27
N SER A 10 10.84 -19.91 6.03
CA SER A 10 12.26 -19.95 5.64
C SER A 10 12.67 -19.40 4.26
N GLN A 11 13.00 -18.10 4.18
CA GLN A 11 13.87 -17.54 3.13
C GLN A 11 14.88 -16.55 3.74
N VAL A 12 16.00 -17.07 4.24
CA VAL A 12 16.96 -16.34 5.10
C VAL A 12 17.98 -15.48 4.32
N THR A 13 18.12 -15.66 2.99
CA THR A 13 19.17 -14.95 2.22
C THR A 13 18.76 -13.58 1.66
N GLY A 14 17.46 -13.31 1.47
CA GLY A 14 16.97 -12.00 1.00
C GLY A 14 16.78 -10.96 2.12
N LEU A 15 16.54 -11.41 3.35
CA LEU A 15 16.22 -10.55 4.50
C LEU A 15 17.39 -9.64 4.90
N ALA A 16 18.63 -10.13 4.80
CA ALA A 16 19.84 -9.39 5.16
C ALA A 16 20.16 -8.24 4.17
N HIS A 17 19.66 -8.33 2.92
CA HIS A 17 19.94 -7.32 1.92
C HIS A 17 19.31 -5.96 2.28
N TYR A 18 18.05 -5.97 2.72
CA TYR A 18 17.32 -4.74 3.07
C TYR A 18 17.71 -4.19 4.45
N SER A 19 18.04 -5.06 5.41
CA SER A 19 18.42 -4.62 6.75
C SER A 19 19.69 -3.77 6.75
N ASN A 20 20.61 -4.03 5.83
CA ASN A 20 21.94 -3.43 5.78
C ASN A 20 22.03 -2.16 4.91
N GLN A 21 20.89 -1.65 4.43
CA GLN A 21 20.87 -0.46 3.58
C GLN A 21 20.90 0.81 4.42
N ILE A 22 21.63 1.84 3.96
CA ILE A 22 21.72 3.14 4.68
C ILE A 22 20.33 3.77 4.90
N TRP A 23 19.40 3.54 3.98
CA TRP A 23 18.04 4.04 4.07
C TRP A 23 17.15 3.23 5.03
N SER A 24 17.52 1.99 5.41
CA SER A 24 16.66 1.11 6.23
C SER A 24 16.44 1.70 7.63
N ASP A 25 17.48 2.26 8.24
CA ASP A 25 17.40 2.89 9.56
C ASP A 25 16.52 4.14 9.57
N ARG A 26 16.43 4.86 8.44
CA ARG A 26 15.50 5.98 8.32
C ARG A 26 14.06 5.49 8.27
N ILE A 27 13.78 4.45 7.49
CA ILE A 27 12.45 3.86 7.39
C ILE A 27 12.02 3.30 8.75
N ARG A 28 12.89 2.54 9.44
CA ARG A 28 12.63 2.02 10.79
C ARG A 28 12.22 3.12 11.75
N ARG A 29 13.01 4.20 11.85
CA ARG A 29 12.68 5.34 12.71
C ARG A 29 11.34 5.99 12.38
N GLN A 30 11.00 6.13 11.10
CA GLN A 30 9.70 6.67 10.68
C GLN A 30 8.55 5.73 11.02
N VAL A 31 8.75 4.42 10.90
CA VAL A 31 7.74 3.44 11.28
C VAL A 31 7.58 3.40 12.80
N ASP A 32 8.66 3.32 13.57
CA ASP A 32 8.62 3.32 15.03
C ASP A 32 7.90 4.57 15.55
N PHE A 33 8.17 5.72 14.95
CA PHE A 33 7.44 6.96 15.22
C PHE A 33 5.94 6.81 14.92
N ALA A 34 5.57 6.26 13.77
CA ALA A 34 4.16 6.08 13.38
C ALA A 34 3.42 5.11 14.32
N LEU A 35 4.08 4.02 14.70
CA LEU A 35 3.56 3.01 15.62
C LEU A 35 3.41 3.56 17.04
N GLY A 36 4.40 4.32 17.53
CA GLY A 36 4.38 4.94 18.86
C GLY A 36 3.24 5.95 19.06
N HIS A 37 2.70 6.53 17.99
CA HIS A 37 1.56 7.44 18.03
C HIS A 37 0.19 6.72 17.96
N GLY A 38 0.14 5.43 18.29
CA GLY A 38 -1.09 4.65 18.30
C GLY A 38 -1.77 4.53 16.92
N GLY A 39 -0.96 4.54 15.85
CA GLY A 39 -1.46 4.45 14.47
C GLY A 39 -2.23 5.68 13.99
N ARG A 40 -2.09 6.83 14.66
CA ARG A 40 -2.60 8.13 14.19
C ARG A 40 -1.70 8.77 13.13
N ALA A 41 -0.40 8.48 13.20
CA ALA A 41 0.56 8.86 12.19
C ALA A 41 0.63 7.76 11.11
N ARG A 42 0.80 8.19 9.86
CA ARG A 42 0.70 7.34 8.68
C ARG A 42 1.92 7.54 7.83
N LEU A 43 2.49 6.46 7.33
CA LEU A 43 3.69 6.47 6.53
C LEU A 43 3.36 5.93 5.14
N THR A 44 3.43 6.80 4.14
CA THR A 44 3.30 6.41 2.73
C THR A 44 4.68 6.28 2.14
N LEU A 45 5.04 5.08 1.68
CA LEU A 45 6.29 4.82 0.98
C LEU A 45 5.99 4.60 -0.50
N PHE A 46 6.62 5.40 -1.35
CA PHE A 46 6.58 5.20 -2.79
C PHE A 46 7.83 4.47 -3.24
N LEU A 47 7.65 3.27 -3.80
CA LEU A 47 8.75 2.41 -4.25
C LEU A 47 8.84 2.44 -5.77
N SER A 48 9.93 3.00 -6.28
CA SER A 48 10.21 3.04 -7.72
C SER A 48 11.48 2.26 -8.06
N GLY A 49 11.51 1.68 -9.25
CA GLY A 49 12.67 0.97 -9.78
C GLY A 49 12.28 -0.01 -10.90
N PRO A 50 13.26 -0.54 -11.65
CA PRO A 50 13.03 -1.49 -12.73
C PRO A 50 12.23 -2.72 -12.31
N LYS A 51 11.57 -3.39 -13.26
CA LYS A 51 10.94 -4.70 -13.00
C LYS A 51 12.01 -5.68 -12.51
N GLY A 52 11.71 -6.44 -11.46
CA GLY A 52 12.66 -7.38 -10.86
C GLY A 52 13.58 -6.79 -9.77
N SER A 53 13.50 -5.49 -9.47
CA SER A 53 14.31 -4.85 -8.42
C SER A 53 13.94 -5.25 -6.97
N GLY A 54 13.07 -6.24 -6.78
CA GLY A 54 12.67 -6.72 -5.45
C GLY A 54 11.66 -5.85 -4.69
N LYS A 55 10.92 -4.93 -5.33
CA LYS A 55 9.92 -4.07 -4.63
C LYS A 55 8.90 -4.88 -3.81
N THR A 56 8.36 -5.95 -4.39
CA THR A 56 7.41 -6.83 -3.69
C THR A 56 8.07 -7.56 -2.51
N PHE A 57 9.31 -8.03 -2.69
CA PHE A 57 10.08 -8.66 -1.61
C PHE A 57 10.42 -7.68 -0.48
N PHE A 58 10.67 -6.41 -0.79
CA PHE A 58 10.89 -5.37 0.21
C PHE A 58 9.66 -5.18 1.11
N VAL A 59 8.45 -5.22 0.54
CA VAL A 59 7.20 -5.09 1.29
C VAL A 59 7.01 -6.27 2.24
N GLU A 60 7.28 -7.49 1.77
CA GLU A 60 7.23 -8.71 2.59
C GLU A 60 8.26 -8.67 3.73
N TRP A 61 9.50 -8.25 3.44
CA TRP A 61 10.53 -8.04 4.44
C TRP A 61 10.09 -7.02 5.50
N LEU A 62 9.61 -5.85 5.06
CA LEU A 62 9.20 -4.78 5.96
C LEU A 62 8.04 -5.23 6.85
N ALA A 63 7.06 -5.94 6.30
CA ALA A 63 5.96 -6.49 7.08
C ALA A 63 6.42 -7.51 8.13
N GLY A 64 7.39 -8.36 7.76
CA GLY A 64 8.02 -9.31 8.68
C GLY A 64 8.76 -8.64 9.82
N GLU A 65 9.56 -7.60 9.52
CA GLU A 65 10.28 -6.80 10.53
C GLU A 65 9.31 -6.14 11.51
N LEU A 66 8.21 -5.59 11.01
CA LEU A 66 7.20 -4.89 11.80
C LEU A 66 6.20 -5.83 12.47
N LYS A 67 6.18 -7.11 12.08
CA LYS A 67 5.19 -8.12 12.52
C LYS A 67 3.75 -7.66 12.29
N VAL A 68 3.49 -6.98 11.17
CA VAL A 68 2.15 -6.47 10.81
C VAL A 68 1.57 -7.24 9.62
N PRO A 69 0.24 -7.38 9.54
CA PRO A 69 -0.40 -8.01 8.38
C PRO A 69 -0.31 -7.11 7.14
N VAL A 70 -0.25 -7.74 5.97
CA VAL A 70 -0.19 -7.06 4.66
C VAL A 70 -1.50 -7.24 3.90
N TYR A 71 -2.05 -6.14 3.39
CA TYR A 71 -3.19 -6.12 2.48
C TYR A 71 -2.70 -5.76 1.08
N TYR A 72 -2.74 -6.73 0.16
CA TYR A 72 -2.36 -6.54 -1.24
C TYR A 72 -3.55 -6.05 -2.06
N ILE A 73 -3.36 -4.93 -2.75
CA ILE A 73 -4.35 -4.31 -3.63
C ILE A 73 -3.70 -4.14 -5.01
N ASP A 74 -4.17 -4.90 -5.99
CA ASP A 74 -3.79 -4.73 -7.39
C ASP A 74 -4.74 -3.73 -8.05
N LEU A 75 -4.22 -2.55 -8.39
CA LEU A 75 -5.00 -1.46 -8.97
C LEU A 75 -5.43 -1.73 -10.42
N ARG A 76 -4.89 -2.74 -11.09
CA ARG A 76 -5.33 -3.16 -12.44
C ARG A 76 -6.50 -4.10 -12.41
N SER A 77 -6.84 -4.65 -11.24
CA SER A 77 -7.91 -5.63 -11.14
C SER A 77 -9.24 -5.00 -11.56
N PRO A 78 -9.99 -5.60 -12.51
CA PRO A 78 -11.18 -4.98 -13.10
C PRO A 78 -12.33 -4.78 -12.09
N GLY A 79 -12.25 -5.39 -10.91
CA GLY A 79 -13.21 -5.20 -9.82
C GLY A 79 -12.83 -4.12 -8.82
N ILE A 80 -11.67 -3.44 -8.99
CA ILE A 80 -11.22 -2.39 -8.08
C ILE A 80 -11.61 -1.04 -8.66
N THR A 81 -12.66 -0.46 -8.09
CA THR A 81 -13.13 0.91 -8.33
C THR A 81 -12.78 1.81 -7.15
N ASP A 82 -12.98 3.12 -7.28
CA ASP A 82 -12.77 4.07 -6.17
C ASP A 82 -13.56 3.68 -4.90
N ALA A 83 -14.81 3.23 -5.07
CA ALA A 83 -15.65 2.82 -3.96
C ALA A 83 -15.08 1.56 -3.26
N VAL A 84 -14.62 0.58 -4.05
CA VAL A 84 -14.02 -0.65 -3.53
C VAL A 84 -12.68 -0.37 -2.87
N LEU A 85 -11.85 0.50 -3.47
CA LEU A 85 -10.56 0.92 -2.91
C LEU A 85 -10.77 1.60 -1.55
N ARG A 86 -11.73 2.52 -1.46
CA ARG A 86 -12.09 3.20 -0.21
C ARG A 86 -12.60 2.23 0.86
N ASP A 87 -13.45 1.27 0.48
CA ASP A 87 -13.97 0.28 1.42
C ASP A 87 -12.86 -0.69 1.89
N ALA A 88 -11.95 -1.08 1.00
CA ALA A 88 -10.85 -2.01 1.30
C ALA A 88 -9.88 -1.50 2.38
N VAL A 89 -9.76 -0.18 2.53
CA VAL A 89 -8.88 0.46 3.52
C VAL A 89 -9.62 0.92 4.77
N ALA A 90 -10.95 0.81 4.80
CA ALA A 90 -11.77 1.26 5.90
C ALA A 90 -11.57 0.36 7.12
N ARG A 91 -11.42 0.96 8.33
CA ARG A 91 -11.11 0.23 9.57
C ARG A 91 -12.11 -0.88 9.89
N ASN A 92 -13.40 -0.67 9.60
CA ASN A 92 -14.48 -1.64 9.82
C ASN A 92 -14.45 -2.84 8.86
N ARG A 93 -13.64 -2.79 7.80
CA ARG A 93 -13.42 -3.90 6.86
C ARG A 93 -12.15 -4.68 7.13
N LEU A 94 -11.28 -4.18 8.03
CA LEU A 94 -10.05 -4.87 8.40
C LEU A 94 -10.36 -6.04 9.33
N LYS A 95 -9.76 -7.19 9.03
CA LYS A 95 -9.83 -8.38 9.90
C LYS A 95 -8.88 -8.29 11.08
N HIS A 96 -7.83 -7.50 10.93
CA HIS A 96 -6.78 -7.33 11.93
C HIS A 96 -6.87 -5.95 12.56
N CYS A 97 -6.63 -5.87 13.86
CA CYS A 97 -6.48 -4.60 14.55
C CYS A 97 -5.25 -3.85 13.98
N PRO A 98 -5.35 -2.53 13.71
CA PRO A 98 -4.18 -1.73 13.34
C PRO A 98 -3.06 -1.84 14.37
N PRO A 99 -1.79 -1.72 13.95
CA PRO A 99 -1.30 -1.28 12.63
C PRO A 99 -1.36 -2.36 11.54
N VAL A 100 -1.62 -1.96 10.29
CA VAL A 100 -1.61 -2.84 9.11
C VAL A 100 -0.83 -2.16 7.97
N LEU A 101 -0.24 -2.95 7.08
CA LEU A 101 0.44 -2.46 5.88
C LEU A 101 -0.43 -2.66 4.65
N PHE A 102 -0.65 -1.60 3.87
CA PHE A 102 -1.31 -1.68 2.57
C PHE A 102 -0.25 -1.63 1.46
N HIS A 103 -0.28 -2.61 0.57
CA HIS A 103 0.56 -2.66 -0.60
C HIS A 103 -0.29 -2.44 -1.85
N LEU A 104 -0.15 -1.26 -2.45
CA LEU A 104 -0.75 -0.91 -3.72
C LEU A 104 0.23 -1.28 -4.84
N ASP A 105 -0.04 -2.37 -5.54
CA ASP A 105 0.84 -2.84 -6.62
C ASP A 105 0.35 -2.36 -8.00
N GLU A 106 1.25 -2.44 -8.98
CA GLU A 106 0.93 -2.29 -10.41
C GLU A 106 0.32 -0.94 -10.78
N PHE A 107 0.84 0.11 -10.12
CA PHE A 107 0.49 1.52 -10.31
C PHE A 107 0.75 2.04 -11.75
N GLN A 108 1.59 1.35 -12.52
CA GLN A 108 2.03 1.76 -13.87
C GLN A 108 0.84 2.04 -14.82
N ALA A 109 -0.14 1.13 -14.82
CA ALA A 109 -1.25 1.18 -15.77
C ALA A 109 -2.27 2.27 -15.40
N PRO A 110 -2.72 2.38 -14.13
CA PRO A 110 -3.52 3.52 -13.69
C PRO A 110 -2.80 4.86 -13.93
N LEU A 111 -1.50 4.96 -13.62
CA LEU A 111 -0.75 6.19 -13.80
C LEU A 111 -0.71 6.66 -15.25
N ARG A 112 -0.45 5.75 -16.20
CA ARG A 112 -0.49 6.09 -17.65
C ARG A 112 -1.88 6.59 -18.05
N GLN A 113 -2.93 5.95 -17.55
CA GLN A 113 -4.30 6.37 -17.83
C GLN A 113 -4.57 7.77 -17.27
N TRP A 114 -4.16 8.07 -16.04
CA TRP A 114 -4.38 9.40 -15.45
C TRP A 114 -3.62 10.49 -16.19
N ILE A 115 -2.39 10.22 -16.62
CA ILE A 115 -1.60 11.16 -17.44
C ILE A 115 -2.27 11.40 -18.80
N SER A 116 -2.81 10.34 -19.43
CA SER A 116 -3.49 10.46 -20.73
C SER A 116 -4.90 11.07 -20.64
N ALA A 117 -5.60 10.85 -19.53
CA ALA A 117 -6.98 11.32 -19.31
C ALA A 117 -7.05 12.84 -19.07
N ASP A 118 -5.97 13.46 -18.60
CA ASP A 118 -5.85 14.92 -18.50
C ASP A 118 -5.94 15.63 -19.87
N SER A 119 -5.88 14.87 -20.98
CA SER A 119 -5.82 15.43 -22.33
C SER A 119 -7.18 15.54 -23.05
N LEU A 120 -8.17 14.68 -22.82
CA LEU A 120 -9.42 14.67 -23.60
C LEU A 120 -10.59 14.01 -22.85
N THR A 121 -11.58 14.83 -22.44
CA THR A 121 -12.96 14.49 -22.04
C THR A 121 -13.17 13.45 -20.91
N PRO A 122 -14.12 13.68 -19.98
CA PRO A 122 -14.45 12.73 -18.93
C PRO A 122 -15.23 11.56 -19.54
N SER A 123 -14.52 10.60 -20.14
CA SER A 123 -15.10 9.27 -20.34
C SER A 123 -15.33 8.70 -18.94
N ALA A 124 -16.60 8.50 -18.62
CA ALA A 124 -17.03 7.81 -17.42
C ALA A 124 -16.56 6.36 -17.51
N ASP A 125 -15.28 6.10 -17.20
CA ASP A 125 -14.71 4.77 -17.10
C ASP A 125 -15.20 4.19 -15.75
N VAL A 126 -16.50 3.88 -15.71
CA VAL A 126 -17.23 3.30 -14.58
C VAL A 126 -16.70 1.89 -14.35
N GLY A 127 -15.55 1.79 -13.67
CA GLY A 127 -14.91 0.49 -13.46
C GLY A 127 -13.44 0.53 -13.09
N ARG A 128 -12.81 1.71 -12.99
CA ARG A 128 -11.39 1.82 -12.65
C ARG A 128 -11.12 2.80 -11.53
N VAL A 129 -9.93 2.68 -10.95
CA VAL A 129 -9.44 3.62 -9.93
C VAL A 129 -9.04 4.92 -10.61
N THR A 130 -9.61 6.03 -10.16
CA THR A 130 -9.26 7.38 -10.57
C THR A 130 -8.17 7.97 -9.67
N ILE A 131 -7.47 9.00 -10.15
CA ILE A 131 -6.50 9.72 -9.32
C ILE A 131 -7.18 10.37 -8.10
N GLN A 132 -8.41 10.87 -8.28
CA GLN A 132 -9.23 11.47 -7.22
C GLN A 132 -9.66 10.42 -6.19
N GLY A 133 -10.01 9.21 -6.63
CA GLY A 133 -10.33 8.09 -5.75
C GLY A 133 -9.14 7.65 -4.91
N LEU A 134 -7.94 7.59 -5.49
CA LEU A 134 -6.72 7.31 -4.74
C LEU A 134 -6.39 8.44 -3.75
N GLN A 135 -6.49 9.71 -4.15
CA GLN A 135 -6.29 10.85 -3.26
C GLN A 135 -7.28 10.81 -2.09
N SER A 136 -8.56 10.61 -2.39
CA SER A 136 -9.61 10.44 -1.38
C SER A 136 -9.35 9.24 -0.47
N MET A 137 -8.76 8.17 -1.00
CA MET A 137 -8.33 7.03 -0.19
C MET A 137 -7.19 7.44 0.75
N LEU A 138 -6.14 8.13 0.27
CA LEU A 138 -5.04 8.59 1.11
C LEU A 138 -5.50 9.59 2.20
N GLU A 139 -6.48 10.43 1.87
CA GLU A 139 -7.08 11.44 2.78
C GLU A 139 -8.14 10.86 3.73
N GLY A 140 -8.93 9.89 3.29
CA GLY A 140 -9.88 9.14 4.14
C GLY A 140 -9.15 8.18 5.07
N ILE A 141 -8.01 7.65 4.60
CA ILE A 141 -6.94 7.17 5.45
C ILE A 141 -6.17 8.38 6.01
N SER A 142 -6.75 9.53 6.37
CA SER A 142 -6.05 10.57 7.17
C SER A 142 -6.92 11.12 8.30
N THR A 143 -8.25 11.15 8.16
CA THR A 143 -9.14 11.53 9.26
C THR A 143 -9.20 10.45 10.36
N PRO A 144 -8.84 10.76 11.62
CA PRO A 144 -9.38 10.01 12.74
C PRO A 144 -10.88 10.30 12.77
N ASN A 145 -11.71 9.26 12.82
CA ASN A 145 -13.11 9.47 13.19
C ASN A 145 -13.11 10.11 14.59
N SER A 146 -13.39 11.40 14.65
CA SER A 146 -13.82 12.08 15.86
C SER A 146 -15.26 11.62 16.11
N ALA A 147 -15.39 10.50 16.81
CA ALA A 147 -16.61 10.08 17.49
C ALA A 147 -16.27 9.96 18.97
#